data_AF-A0A397W7Z3-F1
#
_entry.id   AF-A0A397W7Z3-F1
#
_cell.length_a   1.000
_cell.length_b   1.000
_cell.length_c   1.000
_cell.angle_alpha   90.00
_cell.angle_beta   90.00
_cell.angle_gamma   90.00
#
_symmetry.space_group_name_H-M   'P 1'
#
loop_
_entity.id
_entity.type
_entity.pdbx_description
1 polymer ?
#
loop_
_entity_poly.entity_id
_entity_poly.type
_entity_poly.pdbx_seq_one_letter_code
_entity_poly.pdbx_strand_id
1 'polypeptide(L)'
;MKITLQNCLPFIRYFQISSENVIDHLQPYRRILEDNLWDDIMKRLLFPNKPISAVILPPRVALTQTLPPRTTEPFSTIINEAQAAEIISWI
;
A
#
# COMPACT_ATOMS: atom_id res chain seq x y z
N MET A 1 -9.30 17.27 -2.26
CA MET A 1 -8.31 16.22 -2.64
C MET A 1 -7.17 16.08 -1.64
N LYS A 2 -6.55 17.17 -1.15
CA LYS A 2 -5.47 17.12 -0.13
C LYS A 2 -5.84 16.37 1.16
N ILE A 3 -7.06 16.59 1.67
CA ILE A 3 -7.59 15.90 2.86
C ILE A 3 -7.69 14.38 2.70
N THR A 4 -8.09 13.90 1.52
CA THR A 4 -8.21 12.48 1.23
C THR A 4 -6.84 11.80 1.27
N LEU A 5 -5.82 12.47 0.71
CA LEU A 5 -4.45 11.97 0.71
C LEU A 5 -3.87 11.90 2.13
N GLN A 6 -4.09 12.92 2.95
CA GLN A 6 -3.65 12.92 4.35
C GLN A 6 -4.27 11.76 5.13
N ASN A 7 -5.54 11.45 4.90
CA ASN A 7 -6.21 10.30 5.52
C ASN A 7 -5.62 8.95 5.07
N CYS A 8 -4.92 8.90 3.93
CA CYS A 8 -4.27 7.68 3.44
C CYS A 8 -2.88 7.44 4.04
N LEU A 9 -2.15 8.49 4.45
CA LEU A 9 -0.77 8.38 4.94
C LEU A 9 -0.60 7.43 6.14
N PRO A 10 -1.49 7.40 7.14
CA PRO A 10 -1.39 6.48 8.29
C PRO A 10 -1.48 4.99 7.91
N PHE A 11 -2.02 4.67 6.72
CA PHE A 11 -2.16 3.29 6.26
C PHE A 11 -0.92 2.77 5.52
N ILE A 12 0.06 3.62 5.24
CA ILE A 12 1.32 3.25 4.60
C ILE A 12 2.28 2.67 5.64
N ARG A 13 2.97 1.59 5.28
CA ARG A 13 3.92 0.89 6.17
C ARG A 13 5.35 1.32 5.86
N TYR A 14 5.68 2.58 6.16
CA TYR A 14 6.99 3.16 5.81
C TYR A 14 8.20 2.35 6.30
N PHE A 15 8.12 1.82 7.52
CA PHE A 15 9.21 1.05 8.14
C PHE A 15 9.41 -0.37 7.59
N GLN A 16 8.57 -0.80 6.65
CA GLN A 16 8.70 -2.08 5.94
C GLN A 16 9.23 -1.89 4.52
N ILE A 17 9.35 -0.64 4.06
CA ILE A 17 9.88 -0.31 2.75
C ILE A 17 11.41 -0.39 2.83
N SER A 18 12.04 -0.98 1.81
CA SER A 18 13.51 -1.04 1.73
C SER A 18 14.10 0.36 1.57
N SER A 19 15.36 0.52 1.97
CA SER A 19 16.06 1.80 1.88
C SER A 19 16.13 2.35 0.46
N GLU A 20 16.41 1.51 -0.52
CA GLU A 20 16.41 1.85 -1.95
C GLU A 20 15.06 2.44 -2.39
N ASN A 21 13.96 1.74 -2.10
CA ASN A 21 12.61 2.19 -2.44
C ASN A 21 12.20 3.49 -1.71
N VAL A 22 12.71 3.73 -0.50
CA VAL A 22 12.49 5.00 0.20
C VAL A 22 13.15 6.15 -0.56
N ILE A 23 14.38 5.97 -1.03
CA ILE A 23 15.12 7.01 -1.76
C ILE A 23 14.51 7.23 -3.15
N ASP A 24 14.24 6.16 -3.89
CA ASP A 24 13.78 6.27 -5.28
C ASP A 24 12.32 6.72 -5.39
N HIS A 25 11.46 6.25 -4.47
CA HIS A 25 10.02 6.45 -4.58
C HIS A 25 9.41 7.34 -3.50
N LEU A 26 9.97 7.46 -2.29
CA LEU A 26 9.40 8.32 -1.24
C LEU A 26 10.05 9.70 -1.18
N GLN A 27 11.35 9.82 -1.43
CA GLN A 27 12.06 11.10 -1.42
C GLN A 27 11.43 12.19 -2.30
N PRO A 28 10.96 11.90 -3.54
CA PRO A 28 10.33 12.92 -4.39
C PRO A 28 9.07 13.54 -3.77
N TYR A 29 8.36 12.77 -2.94
CA TYR A 29 7.12 13.17 -2.30
C TYR A 29 7.29 13.66 -0.86
N ARG A 30 8.53 13.92 -0.42
CA ARG A 30 8.83 14.40 0.94
C ARG A 30 7.95 15.58 1.37
N ARG A 31 7.61 16.49 0.45
CA ARG A 31 6.77 17.67 0.72
C ARG A 31 5.35 17.36 1.21
N ILE A 32 4.87 16.12 1.01
CA ILE A 32 3.54 15.67 1.40
C ILE A 32 3.59 14.95 2.76
N LEU A 33 4.76 14.44 3.16
CA LEU A 33 4.98 13.78 4.42
C LEU A 33 5.19 14.81 5.54
N GLU A 34 4.81 14.46 6.76
CA GLU A 34 5.15 15.26 7.92
C GLU A 34 6.67 15.18 8.21
N ASP A 35 7.28 16.28 8.62
CA ASP A 35 8.74 16.37 8.82
C ASP A 35 9.23 15.39 9.91
N ASN A 36 8.47 15.24 11.00
CA ASN A 36 8.72 14.27 12.06
C ASN A 36 8.77 12.82 11.55
N LEU A 37 7.84 12.45 10.65
CA LEU A 37 7.74 11.13 10.06
C LEU A 37 8.93 10.87 9.12
N TRP A 38 9.28 11.86 8.28
CA TRP A 38 10.43 11.76 7.40
C TRP A 38 11.73 11.56 8.19
N ASP A 39 11.94 12.33 9.25
CA ASP A 39 13.12 12.21 10.10
C ASP A 39 13.22 10.84 10.76
N ASP A 40 12.09 10.28 11.21
CA ASP A 40 12.06 8.95 11.81
C ASP A 40 12.29 7.83 10.79
N ILE A 41 11.79 7.97 9.56
CA ILE A 41 12.11 7.06 8.44
C ILE A 41 13.62 7.08 8.16
N MET A 42 14.22 8.27 8.04
CA MET A 42 15.64 8.44 7.78
C MET A 42 16.51 7.92 8.94
N LYS A 43 16.12 8.17 10.19
CA LYS A 43 16.80 7.61 11.37
C LYS A 43 16.77 6.09 11.36
N ARG A 44 15.62 5.47 11.02
CA ARG A 44 15.51 4.01 10.93
C ARG A 44 16.37 3.44 9.81
N LEU A 45 16.46 4.15 8.67
CA LEU A 45 17.32 3.76 7.54
C LEU A 45 18.81 3.76 7.93
N LEU A 46 19.26 4.83 8.59
CA LEU A 46 20.67 5.01 8.96
C LEU A 46 21.06 4.17 10.19
N PHE A 47 20.14 4.03 11.15
CA PHE A 47 20.38 3.36 12.42
C PHE A 47 19.17 2.49 12.79
N PRO A 48 19.15 1.21 12.36
CA PRO A 48 18.01 0.31 12.59
C PRO A 48 17.65 0.15 14.07
N ASN A 49 18.65 0.25 14.95
CA ASN A 49 18.54 -0.01 16.38
C ASN A 49 18.15 1.22 17.22
N LYS A 50 18.00 2.41 16.61
CA LYS A 50 17.62 3.61 17.36
C LYS A 50 16.12 3.66 17.62
N PRO A 51 15.71 4.19 18.80
CA PRO A 51 14.31 4.46 19.07
C PRO A 51 13.81 5.58 18.14
N ILE A 52 12.58 5.43 17.66
CA ILE A 52 11.87 6.42 16.85
C ILE A 52 10.62 6.89 17.60
N SER A 53 10.14 8.09 17.28
CA SER A 53 8.93 8.64 17.91
C SER A 53 7.66 8.14 17.23
N ALA A 54 7.73 7.77 15.95
CA ALA A 54 6.61 7.28 15.18
C ALA A 54 6.13 5.89 15.64
N VAL A 55 4.80 5.70 15.62
CA VAL A 55 4.18 4.40 15.90
C VAL A 55 4.50 3.45 14.75
N ILE A 56 5.32 2.42 15.01
CA ILE A 56 5.62 1.39 14.01
C ILE A 56 4.41 0.48 13.86
N LEU A 57 3.84 0.50 12.67
CA LEU A 57 2.72 -0.36 12.34
C LEU A 57 3.23 -1.75 11.90
N PRO A 58 2.56 -2.84 12.32
CA PRO A 58 3.02 -4.20 12.05
C PRO A 58 2.95 -4.54 10.55
N PRO A 59 3.73 -5.55 10.09
CA PRO A 59 3.63 -6.11 8.74
C PRO A 59 2.22 -6.51 8.38
N ARG A 60 1.78 -6.15 7.17
CA ARG A 60 0.56 -6.71 6.62
C ARG A 60 0.83 -8.17 6.27
N VAL A 61 0.13 -9.08 6.93
CA VAL A 61 0.13 -10.49 6.56
C VAL A 61 -0.59 -10.59 5.23
N ALA A 62 0.07 -11.14 4.21
CA ALA A 62 -0.59 -11.48 2.96
C ALA A 62 -1.70 -12.47 3.29
N LEU A 63 -2.94 -12.13 2.96
CA LEU A 63 -4.05 -13.05 3.09
C LEU A 63 -3.83 -14.16 2.05
N THR A 64 -3.18 -15.25 2.45
CA THR A 64 -3.05 -16.47 1.62
C THR A 64 -4.35 -17.28 1.61
N GLN A 65 -5.45 -16.71 2.11
CA GLN A 65 -6.75 -17.35 1.98
C GLN A 65 -7.04 -17.42 0.49
N THR A 66 -7.16 -18.65 -0.01
CA THR A 66 -7.87 -18.93 -1.24
C THR A 66 -9.22 -18.26 -1.09
N LEU A 67 -9.43 -17.14 -1.78
CA LEU A 67 -10.73 -16.50 -1.83
C LEU A 67 -11.72 -17.60 -2.23
N PRO A 68 -12.92 -17.64 -1.61
CA PRO A 68 -13.92 -18.61 -2.02
C PRO A 68 -14.03 -18.56 -3.55
N PRO A 69 -14.08 -19.71 -4.23
CA PRO A 69 -14.26 -19.73 -5.68
C PRO A 69 -15.44 -18.82 -5.97
N ARG A 70 -15.21 -17.76 -6.77
CA ARG A 70 -16.29 -16.89 -7.20
C ARG A 70 -17.31 -17.81 -7.84
N THR A 71 -18.45 -17.97 -7.19
CA THR A 71 -19.54 -18.77 -7.74
C THR A 71 -19.78 -18.22 -9.13
N THR A 72 -19.77 -19.10 -10.13
CA THR A 72 -20.08 -18.80 -11.54
C THR A 72 -21.57 -18.46 -11.71
N GLU A 73 -22.15 -17.77 -10.73
CA GLU A 73 -23.45 -17.17 -10.86
C GLU A 73 -23.26 -15.95 -11.76
N PRO A 74 -24.06 -15.80 -12.82
CA PRO A 74 -23.95 -14.66 -13.70
C PRO A 74 -24.12 -13.38 -12.87
N PHE A 75 -23.06 -12.57 -12.81
CA PHE A 75 -23.01 -11.35 -11.99
C PHE A 75 -24.13 -10.36 -12.30
N SER A 76 -24.79 -10.50 -13.46
CA SER A 76 -25.94 -9.71 -13.88
C SER A 76 -26.52 -10.26 -15.20
N THR A 77 -27.80 -10.04 -15.47
CA THR A 77 -28.42 -10.25 -16.80
C THR A 77 -27.84 -9.33 -17.89
N ILE A 78 -26.98 -8.38 -17.51
CA ILE A 78 -26.46 -7.32 -18.37
C ILE A 78 -25.20 -7.74 -19.12
N ILE A 79 -24.38 -8.63 -18.54
CA ILE A 79 -23.11 -9.06 -19.12
C ILE A 79 -23.23 -10.52 -19.55
N ASN A 80 -22.99 -10.77 -20.84
CA ASN A 80 -22.97 -12.13 -21.37
C ASN A 80 -21.61 -12.81 -21.10
N GLU A 81 -21.56 -14.14 -21.25
CA GLU A 81 -20.33 -14.93 -21.02
C GLU A 81 -19.17 -14.52 -21.95
N ALA A 82 -19.46 -14.08 -23.18
CA ALA A 82 -18.44 -13.64 -24.12
C ALA A 82 -17.78 -12.31 -23.69
N GLN A 83 -18.57 -11.36 -23.20
CA GLN A 83 -18.10 -10.10 -22.62
C GLN A 83 -17.29 -10.35 -21.35
N ALA A 84 -17.71 -11.31 -20.53
CA ALA A 84 -16.96 -11.72 -19.36
C ALA A 84 -15.60 -12.35 -19.74
N ALA A 85 -15.56 -13.21 -20.76
CA ALA A 85 -14.33 -13.82 -21.27
C ALA A 85 -13.37 -12.78 -21.85
N GLU A 86 -13.88 -11.77 -22.57
CA GLU A 86 -13.08 -10.66 -23.10
C GLU A 86 -12.43 -9.84 -21.98
N ILE A 87 -13.19 -9.50 -20.94
CA ILE A 87 -12.67 -8.77 -19.77
C ILE A 87 -11.60 -9.60 -19.04
N ILE A 88 -11.81 -10.91 -18.89
CA ILE A 88 -10.82 -11.81 -18.26
C ILE A 88 -9.53 -11.86 -19.09
N SER A 89 -9.59 -11.72 -20.41
CA SER A 89 -8.38 -11.72 -21.26
C SER A 89 -7.45 -10.52 -21.07
N TRP A 90 -7.93 -9.45 -20.41
CA TRP A 90 -7.14 -8.24 -20.15
C TRP A 90 -6.39 -8.26 -18.82
N ILE A 91 -6.62 -9.29 -17.99
CA ILE A 91 -6.01 -9.48 -16.68
C ILE A 91 -4.90 -10.51 -16.80
#